data_AF-A0A2M9CWB0-F1
#
_entry.id   AF-A0A2M9CWB0-F1
#
_cell.length_a   1.000
_cell.length_b   1.000
_cell.length_c   1.000
_cell.angle_alpha   90.00
_cell.angle_beta   90.00
_cell.angle_gamma   90.00
#
_symmetry.space_group_name_H-M   'P 1'
#
loop_
_entity.id
_entity.type
_entity.pdbx_description
1 polymer ?
#
loop_
_entity_poly.entity_id
_entity_poly.type
_entity_poly.pdbx_seq_one_letter_code
_entity_poly.pdbx_strand_id
1 'polypeptide(L)'
;MYNFEEEYEKPTKKTYKDFIIKSTKTLSVCEQNIFTSALNLVMSGELNEVNKVFEINDTYNLNMNHLTTSEDVNVQKITNVIDCINQAIQTLKNLNNIKDEEID
;
A
#
# COMPACT_ATOMS: atom_id res chain seq x y z
N MET A 1 -54.68 5.05 1.57
CA MET A 1 -53.56 5.77 0.94
C MET A 1 -52.35 5.54 1.82
N TYR A 2 -51.33 4.83 1.33
CA TYR A 2 -50.08 4.66 2.06
C TYR A 2 -49.19 5.87 1.75
N ASN A 3 -48.82 6.63 2.78
CA ASN A 3 -47.80 7.66 2.65
C ASN A 3 -46.44 6.97 2.63
N PHE A 4 -45.85 6.85 1.45
CA PHE A 4 -44.42 6.58 1.29
C PHE A 4 -43.70 7.91 1.48
N GLU A 5 -43.36 8.25 2.72
CA GLU A 5 -42.26 9.17 2.96
C GLU A 5 -40.98 8.34 2.76
N GLU A 6 -40.47 8.31 1.53
CA GLU A 6 -39.08 7.90 1.31
C GLU A 6 -38.20 8.87 2.11
N GLU A 7 -37.52 8.37 3.15
CA GLU A 7 -36.43 9.09 3.79
C GLU A 7 -35.33 9.33 2.73
N TYR A 8 -35.38 10.49 2.09
CA TYR A 8 -34.31 10.96 1.23
C TYR A 8 -33.07 11.24 2.10
N GLU A 9 -32.21 10.24 2.23
CA GLU A 9 -30.91 10.38 2.87
C GLU A 9 -30.06 11.32 2.00
N LYS A 10 -29.93 12.58 2.44
CA LYS A 10 -29.23 13.62 1.69
C LYS A 10 -27.75 13.22 1.58
N PRO A 11 -27.15 13.16 0.37
CA PRO A 11 -25.77 12.73 0.23
C PRO A 11 -24.86 13.65 1.04
N THR A 12 -24.16 13.06 2.02
CA THR A 12 -23.24 13.78 2.89
C THR A 12 -22.08 14.29 2.05
N LYS A 13 -21.94 15.62 2.00
CA LYS A 13 -20.85 16.27 1.25
C LYS A 13 -19.52 15.87 1.88
N LYS A 14 -18.63 15.29 1.07
CA LYS A 14 -17.28 14.89 1.53
C LYS A 14 -16.53 16.06 2.16
N THR A 15 -15.92 15.80 3.29
CA THR A 15 -15.08 16.75 4.02
C THR A 15 -13.65 16.77 3.48
N TYR A 16 -12.87 17.78 3.85
CA TYR A 16 -11.43 17.81 3.55
C TYR A 16 -10.71 16.58 4.15
N LYS A 17 -11.10 16.17 5.37
CA LYS A 17 -10.56 14.98 6.03
C LYS A 17 -10.85 13.71 5.22
N ASP A 18 -12.04 13.58 4.64
CA ASP A 18 -12.40 12.42 3.81
C ASP A 18 -11.51 12.31 2.56
N PHE A 19 -11.12 13.45 1.97
CA PHE A 19 -10.19 13.45 0.85
C PHE A 19 -8.79 13.05 1.28
N ILE A 20 -8.32 13.50 2.45
CA ILE A 20 -7.03 13.05 3.00
C ILE A 20 -7.05 11.54 3.24
N ILE A 21 -8.08 11.02 3.91
CA ILE A 21 -8.23 9.57 4.14
C ILE A 21 -8.17 8.82 2.81
N LYS A 22 -8.92 9.27 1.79
CA LYS A 22 -8.90 8.65 0.46
C LYS A 22 -7.50 8.69 -0.19
N SER A 23 -6.80 9.81 -0.08
CA SER A 23 -5.43 9.96 -0.59
C SER A 23 -4.48 9.02 0.14
N THR A 24 -4.57 8.92 1.47
CA THR A 24 -3.76 7.99 2.27
C THR A 24 -4.02 6.54 1.89
N LYS A 25 -5.29 6.12 1.74
CA LYS A 25 -5.64 4.78 1.23
C LYS A 25 -5.04 4.50 -0.15
N THR A 26 -5.06 5.51 -1.03
CA THR A 26 -4.47 5.40 -2.37
C THR A 26 -2.96 5.19 -2.29
N LEU A 27 -2.28 5.91 -1.41
CA LEU A 27 -0.84 5.74 -1.18
C LEU A 27 -0.51 4.34 -0.65
N SER A 28 -1.30 3.79 0.29
CA SER A 28 -1.11 2.42 0.78
C SER A 28 -1.24 1.37 -0.33
N VAL A 29 -2.23 1.52 -1.22
CA VAL A 29 -2.38 0.61 -2.38
C VAL A 29 -1.22 0.76 -3.36
N CYS A 30 -0.75 1.99 -3.60
CA CYS A 30 0.43 2.23 -4.42
C CYS A 30 1.68 1.58 -3.82
N GLU A 31 1.89 1.70 -2.52
CA GLU A 31 2.99 1.08 -1.80
C GLU A 31 3.01 -0.45 -2.00
N GLN A 32 1.89 -1.12 -1.79
CA GLN A 32 1.76 -2.58 -1.97
C GLN A 32 2.05 -3.04 -3.41
N ASN A 33 1.56 -2.30 -4.40
CA ASN A 33 1.80 -2.61 -5.81
C ASN A 33 3.27 -2.43 -6.19
N ILE A 34 3.91 -1.38 -5.67
CA ILE A 34 5.33 -1.10 -5.91
C ILE A 34 6.19 -2.14 -5.19
N PHE A 35 5.85 -2.52 -3.96
CA PHE A 35 6.51 -3.59 -3.22
C PHE A 35 6.49 -4.91 -4.00
N THR A 36 5.32 -5.30 -4.51
CA THR A 36 5.18 -6.52 -5.32
C THR A 36 6.02 -6.44 -6.60
N SER A 37 6.10 -5.26 -7.22
CA SER A 37 6.94 -5.05 -8.42
C SER A 37 8.43 -5.15 -8.10
N ALA A 38 8.88 -4.56 -6.99
CA ALA A 38 10.27 -4.64 -6.51
C ALA A 38 10.67 -6.08 -6.20
N LEU A 39 9.74 -6.83 -5.59
CA LEU A 39 9.91 -8.22 -5.25
C LEU A 39 10.10 -9.09 -6.50
N ASN A 40 9.22 -8.93 -7.49
CA ASN A 40 9.36 -9.64 -8.75
C ASN A 40 10.69 -9.31 -9.45
N LEU A 41 11.15 -8.06 -9.34
CA LEU A 41 12.43 -7.64 -9.91
C LEU A 41 13.60 -8.38 -9.22
N VAL A 42 13.65 -8.36 -7.89
CA VAL A 42 14.71 -9.05 -7.13
C VAL A 42 14.68 -10.57 -7.37
N MET A 43 13.49 -11.16 -7.49
CA MET A 43 13.29 -12.59 -7.79
C MET A 43 13.67 -12.96 -9.22
N SER A 44 13.63 -12.02 -10.16
CA SER A 44 14.10 -12.25 -11.54
C SER A 44 15.62 -12.13 -11.68
N GLY A 45 16.27 -11.41 -10.74
CA GLY A 45 17.70 -11.16 -10.70
C GLY A 45 18.40 -11.96 -9.60
N GLU A 46 18.78 -11.28 -8.53
CA GLU A 46 19.62 -11.82 -7.44
C GLU A 46 19.05 -13.06 -6.77
N LEU A 47 17.72 -13.14 -6.63
CA LEU A 47 17.04 -14.27 -6.01
C LEU A 47 16.45 -15.26 -7.03
N ASN A 48 16.92 -15.26 -8.28
CA ASN A 48 16.41 -16.16 -9.31
C ASN A 48 16.62 -17.64 -8.96
N GLU A 49 17.74 -18.00 -8.34
CA GLU A 49 17.96 -19.39 -7.89
C GLU A 49 17.01 -19.78 -6.75
N VAL A 50 16.61 -18.82 -5.91
CA VAL A 50 15.60 -19.03 -4.87
C VAL A 50 14.21 -19.22 -5.49
N ASN A 51 13.89 -18.47 -6.56
CA ASN A 51 12.64 -18.61 -7.32
C ASN A 51 12.47 -20.01 -7.94
N LYS A 52 13.57 -20.66 -8.35
CA LYS A 52 13.56 -22.01 -8.95
C LYS A 52 13.36 -23.14 -7.93
N VAL A 53 13.54 -22.85 -6.64
CA VAL A 53 13.45 -23.85 -5.56
C VAL A 53 12.04 -23.92 -4.97
N PHE A 54 11.24 -22.87 -5.12
CA PHE A 54 9.86 -22.86 -4.63
C PHE A 54 8.92 -23.63 -5.54
N GLU A 55 8.14 -24.54 -4.97
CA GLU A 55 7.08 -25.24 -5.68
C GLU A 55 5.80 -24.37 -5.73
N ILE A 56 4.94 -24.66 -6.70
CA ILE A 56 3.59 -24.09 -6.73
C ILE A 56 2.89 -24.48 -5.43
N ASN A 57 2.50 -23.48 -4.63
CA ASN A 57 1.90 -23.53 -3.28
C ASN A 57 2.85 -23.33 -2.08
N ASP A 58 4.15 -23.12 -2.29
CA ASP A 58 5.02 -22.67 -1.21
C ASP A 58 4.64 -21.25 -0.75
N THR A 59 4.42 -21.09 0.57
CA THR A 59 4.17 -19.78 1.17
C THR A 59 5.48 -19.24 1.73
N TYR A 60 6.11 -18.31 1.00
CA TYR A 60 7.29 -17.60 1.49
C TYR A 60 6.90 -16.22 2.02
N ASN A 61 7.19 -15.96 3.29
CA ASN A 61 6.92 -14.66 3.91
C ASN A 61 7.99 -13.66 3.47
N LEU A 62 7.75 -13.03 2.34
CA LEU A 62 8.63 -11.99 1.79
C LEU A 62 8.38 -10.69 2.55
N ASN A 63 9.40 -10.22 3.25
CA ASN A 63 9.40 -8.94 3.95
C ASN A 63 10.28 -7.89 3.24
N MET A 64 10.18 -6.64 3.71
CA MET A 64 10.97 -5.51 3.21
C MET A 64 12.49 -5.72 3.33
N ASN A 65 12.96 -6.56 4.25
CA ASN A 65 14.39 -6.81 4.44
C ASN A 65 15.02 -7.46 3.22
N HIS A 66 14.28 -8.28 2.45
CA HIS A 66 14.81 -8.86 1.21
C HIS A 66 15.06 -7.82 0.12
N LEU A 67 14.35 -6.69 0.16
CA LEU A 67 14.54 -5.60 -0.79
C LEU A 67 15.64 -4.62 -0.33
N THR A 68 15.77 -4.37 0.98
CA THR A 68 16.75 -3.41 1.51
C THR A 68 18.18 -3.94 1.49
N THR A 69 18.37 -5.26 1.47
CA THR A 69 19.71 -5.88 1.38
C THR A 69 20.14 -6.21 -0.04
N SER A 70 19.32 -5.91 -1.06
CA SER A 70 19.66 -6.16 -2.46
C SER A 70 20.82 -5.29 -2.93
N GLU A 71 21.71 -5.84 -3.74
CA GLU A 71 22.82 -5.09 -4.38
C GLU A 71 22.38 -4.42 -5.69
N ASP A 72 21.21 -4.80 -6.24
CA ASP A 72 20.62 -4.22 -7.45
C ASP A 72 20.17 -2.77 -7.20
N VAL A 73 20.85 -1.86 -7.89
CA VAL A 73 20.60 -0.41 -7.82
C VAL A 73 19.16 -0.04 -8.20
N ASN A 74 18.51 -0.79 -9.09
CA ASN A 74 17.12 -0.54 -9.46
C ASN A 74 16.18 -0.94 -8.33
N VAL A 75 16.42 -2.09 -7.69
CA VAL A 75 15.67 -2.54 -6.52
C VAL A 75 15.82 -1.54 -5.38
N GLN A 76 17.05 -1.09 -5.09
CA GLN A 76 17.30 -0.06 -4.08
C GLN A 76 16.54 1.25 -4.36
N LYS A 77 16.48 1.69 -5.63
CA LYS A 77 15.71 2.89 -6.01
C LYS A 77 14.22 2.72 -5.74
N ILE A 78 13.65 1.55 -6.04
CA ILE A 78 12.24 1.27 -5.80
C ILE A 78 11.96 1.19 -4.30
N THR A 79 12.84 0.53 -3.53
CA THR A 79 12.81 0.49 -2.06
C THR A 79 12.76 1.90 -1.45
N ASN A 80 13.59 2.83 -1.93
CA ASN A 80 13.57 4.21 -1.46
C ASN A 80 12.23 4.93 -1.75
N VAL A 81 11.57 4.61 -2.86
CA VAL A 81 10.24 5.17 -3.16
C VAL A 81 9.19 4.63 -2.20
N ILE A 82 9.24 3.33 -1.88
CA ILE A 82 8.38 2.71 -0.86
C ILE A 82 8.54 3.43 0.48
N ASP A 83 9.79 3.70 0.91
CA ASP A 83 10.06 4.43 2.14
C ASP A 83 9.49 5.86 2.12
N CYS A 84 9.60 6.56 0.99
CA CYS A 84 9.02 7.90 0.83
C CYS A 84 7.49 7.87 0.93
N ILE A 85 6.83 6.88 0.34
CA ILE A 85 5.38 6.70 0.44
C ILE A 85 4.98 6.42 1.89
N ASN A 86 5.68 5.52 2.57
CA ASN A 86 5.42 5.19 3.97
C ASN A 86 5.57 6.42 4.88
N GLN A 87 6.62 7.23 4.68
CA GLN A 87 6.81 8.49 5.41
C GLN A 87 5.68 9.49 5.13
N ALA A 88 5.22 9.60 3.87
CA ALA A 88 4.10 10.46 3.51
C ALA A 88 2.80 10.00 4.19
N ILE A 89 2.51 8.69 4.20
CA ILE A 89 1.37 8.10 4.90
C ILE A 89 1.40 8.45 6.40
N GLN A 90 2.53 8.21 7.07
CA GLN A 90 2.66 8.51 8.50
C GLN A 90 2.50 10.01 8.79
N THR A 91 3.06 10.87 7.95
CA THR A 91 2.94 12.32 8.09
C THR A 91 1.48 12.78 7.91
N LEU A 92 0.79 12.27 6.87
CA LEU A 92 -0.62 12.57 6.63
C LEU A 92 -1.50 12.12 7.80
N LYS A 93 -1.23 10.93 8.36
CA LYS A 93 -1.94 10.43 9.54
C LYS A 93 -1.75 11.34 10.75
N ASN A 94 -0.49 11.63 11.08
CA ASN A 94 -0.12 12.38 12.27
C ASN A 94 -0.65 13.82 12.23
N LEU A 95 -0.48 14.52 11.12
CA LEU A 95 -0.93 15.91 10.97
C LEU A 95 -2.45 16.07 11.03
N ASN A 96 -3.19 15.02 10.67
CA ASN A 96 -4.65 15.07 10.57
C ASN A 96 -5.36 14.21 11.62
N ASN A 97 -4.61 13.67 12.59
CA ASN A 97 -5.11 12.79 13.64
C ASN A 97 -5.98 11.64 13.08
N ILE A 98 -5.51 10.99 12.02
CA ILE A 98 -6.17 9.85 11.37
C ILE A 98 -5.66 8.56 11.99
N LYS A 99 -6.57 7.72 12.48
CA LYS A 99 -6.27 6.40 13.02
C LYS A 99 -6.12 5.35 11.91
N ASP A 100 -5.42 4.26 12.21
CA ASP A 100 -5.30 3.12 11.28
C ASP A 100 -6.66 2.54 10.87
N GLU A 101 -7.59 2.45 11.83
CA GLU A 101 -8.98 2.01 11.62
C GLU A 101 -9.74 2.81 10.55
N GLU A 102 -9.33 4.06 10.27
CA GLU A 102 -9.95 4.92 9.25
C GLU A 102 -9.37 4.68 7.85
N ILE A 103 -8.24 3.96 7.76
CA ILE A 103 -7.47 3.69 6.54
C ILE A 103 -7.63 2.23 6.10
N ASP A 104 -7.86 1.30 7.04
CA ASP A 104 -8.32 -0.07 6.74
C ASP A 104 -9.64 -0.08 5.96
#